data_AF-A0A1S3ZW22-F1
#
_entry.id   AF-A0A1S3ZW22-F1
#
_cell.length_a   1.000
_cell.length_b   1.000
_cell.length_c   1.000
_cell.angle_alpha   90.00
_cell.angle_beta   90.00
_cell.angle_gamma   90.00
#
_symmetry.space_group_name_H-M   'P 1'
#
loop_
_entity.id
_entity.type
_entity.pdbx_description
1 polymer ?
#
loop_
_entity_poly.entity_id
_entity_poly.type
_entity_poly.pdbx_seq_one_letter_code
_entity_poly.pdbx_strand_id
1 'polypeptide(L)'
;MYNRLVPSRKGVTTEFLEGMEGFVEFALMQHDFVSNGSIRCPCSRCRNISGFLEPHDVRAHLYKHGFMPNYYQWESHGEPFIPISRPQPSRNTEKEIGPEITTENPYRTMVLDAIGHSFNFESDGFNLDGEEEQPPNRNAQEFFDMLKASEEPLFDGCVNHSTLSAVCRLLNIKSEFNMSDNCYNQILLFLKELLPEDAKLPNDYYRTKQMVAKLGLGYEKIDVCKTGCILYYKGNKDKVNCPKCGQPRYKPKRGGNGRQNDVAYKVLRYFPITTRLQRLYMSTKTAENMIWHWKSRREPGVMSHPSDGEAWKKFDQCHSGFAAEPRNIRLGLAADGFSPYGQMAHPYSCWPVIITPYNLPPEMCMSSPYMFLSLLIPGPKSPGKNIDLYLQPLIDELKQLWVDGVENYDSYKKQNFQMRAALMWTINDFPAYGMLSGWSTHGHLACPCCMRKKLGVSLKGWKKSFIF
;
A
#
# COMPACT_ATOMS: atom_id res chain seq x y z
N MET A 1 -32.76 20.56 -1.89
CA MET A 1 -33.04 19.33 -2.69
C MET A 1 -33.26 18.05 -1.86
N TYR A 2 -32.49 17.76 -0.81
CA TYR A 2 -32.56 16.46 -0.10
C TYR A 2 -33.43 16.44 1.16
N ASN A 3 -33.85 17.61 1.67
CA ASN A 3 -34.70 17.73 2.85
C ASN A 3 -36.15 17.45 2.51
N ARG A 4 -36.48 16.18 2.26
CA ARG A 4 -37.79 15.77 1.71
C ARG A 4 -38.98 15.97 2.64
N LEU A 5 -38.83 15.79 3.95
CA LEU A 5 -39.94 15.79 4.90
C LEU A 5 -39.86 16.97 5.85
N VAL A 6 -40.98 17.62 6.12
CA VAL A 6 -41.07 18.67 7.14
C VAL A 6 -40.84 18.04 8.51
N PRO A 7 -39.88 18.51 9.32
CA PRO A 7 -39.72 18.04 10.69
C PRO A 7 -41.04 18.28 11.43
N SER A 8 -41.67 17.21 11.93
CA SER A 8 -42.95 17.20 12.68
C SER A 8 -44.30 17.26 11.91
N ARG A 9 -44.35 17.09 10.57
CA ARG A 9 -45.61 16.82 9.82
C ARG A 9 -45.44 15.81 8.68
N LYS A 10 -46.53 15.11 8.29
CA LYS A 10 -46.58 14.20 7.11
C LYS A 10 -46.64 14.95 5.76
N GLY A 11 -45.85 16.00 5.58
CA GLY A 11 -45.82 16.82 4.36
C GLY A 11 -44.43 16.87 3.72
N VAL A 12 -44.38 17.00 2.40
CA VAL A 12 -43.14 17.24 1.63
C VAL A 12 -42.78 18.73 1.74
N THR A 13 -41.50 19.06 1.88
CA THR A 13 -41.07 20.46 1.97
C THR A 13 -41.19 21.17 0.60
N THR A 14 -41.48 22.47 0.62
CA THR A 14 -41.52 23.28 -0.61
C THR A 14 -40.16 23.29 -1.32
N GLU A 15 -39.06 23.38 -0.56
CA GLU A 15 -37.68 23.32 -1.08
C GLU A 15 -37.37 22.00 -1.82
N PHE A 16 -37.97 20.89 -1.38
CA PHE A 16 -37.83 19.60 -2.07
C PHE A 16 -38.63 19.59 -3.38
N LEU A 17 -39.84 20.16 -3.39
CA LEU A 17 -40.67 20.21 -4.60
C LEU A 17 -40.06 21.11 -5.68
N GLU A 18 -39.55 22.28 -5.30
CA GLU A 18 -38.84 23.20 -6.20
C GLU A 18 -37.55 22.55 -6.74
N GLY A 19 -36.77 21.90 -5.87
CA GLY A 19 -35.57 21.18 -6.30
C GLY A 19 -35.85 19.96 -7.18
N MET A 20 -37.00 19.31 -6.99
CA MET A 20 -37.46 18.21 -7.84
C MET A 20 -37.86 18.70 -9.23
N GLU A 21 -38.61 19.81 -9.33
CA GLU A 21 -38.96 20.39 -10.64
C GLU A 21 -37.71 20.91 -11.36
N GLY A 22 -36.82 21.61 -10.67
CA GLY A 22 -35.55 22.06 -11.24
C GLY A 22 -34.68 20.91 -11.76
N PHE A 23 -34.68 19.76 -11.08
CA PHE A 23 -34.02 18.55 -11.58
C PHE A 23 -34.64 18.02 -12.87
N VAL A 24 -35.97 17.89 -12.91
CA VAL A 24 -36.66 17.32 -14.08
C VAL A 24 -36.51 18.23 -15.29
N GLU A 25 -36.61 19.55 -15.11
CA GLU A 25 -36.37 20.52 -16.17
C GLU A 25 -34.93 20.47 -16.69
N PHE A 26 -33.94 20.45 -15.78
CA PHE A 26 -32.54 20.32 -16.16
C PHE A 26 -32.27 19.03 -16.95
N ALA A 27 -32.75 17.89 -16.45
CA ALA A 27 -32.53 16.59 -17.09
C ALA A 27 -33.16 16.51 -18.48
N LEU A 28 -34.30 17.18 -18.71
CA LEU A 28 -34.95 17.24 -20.01
C LEU A 28 -34.22 18.14 -21.03
N MET A 29 -33.42 19.10 -20.55
CA MET A 29 -32.61 19.96 -21.40
C MET A 29 -31.31 19.30 -21.89
N GLN A 30 -30.91 18.16 -21.30
CA GLN A 30 -29.69 17.45 -21.68
C GLN A 30 -29.99 16.39 -22.75
N HIS A 31 -30.01 16.80 -24.02
CA HIS A 31 -30.42 15.96 -25.16
C HIS A 31 -29.70 14.61 -25.26
N ASP A 32 -28.42 14.52 -24.87
CA ASP A 32 -27.63 13.27 -24.89
C ASP A 32 -28.06 12.27 -23.79
N PHE A 33 -28.83 12.73 -22.80
CA PHE A 33 -29.28 11.96 -21.63
C PHE A 33 -30.80 11.77 -21.60
N VAL A 34 -31.50 12.15 -22.67
CA VAL A 34 -32.95 12.00 -22.86
C VAL A 34 -33.21 11.00 -23.99
N SER A 35 -34.12 10.05 -23.77
CA SER A 35 -34.53 9.07 -24.79
C SER A 35 -36.03 9.18 -25.03
N ASN A 36 -36.44 9.62 -26.22
CA ASN A 36 -37.86 9.81 -26.59
C ASN A 36 -38.67 10.68 -25.60
N GLY A 37 -38.05 11.71 -25.01
CA GLY A 37 -38.70 12.56 -24.00
C GLY A 37 -38.73 11.98 -22.57
N SER A 38 -38.26 10.75 -22.39
CA SER A 38 -38.08 10.10 -21.09
C SER A 38 -36.65 10.28 -20.54
N ILE A 39 -36.52 10.30 -19.21
CA ILE A 39 -35.24 10.48 -18.46
C ILE A 39 -35.01 9.33 -17.47
N ARG A 40 -33.77 9.14 -17.01
CA ARG A 40 -33.48 8.16 -15.94
C ARG A 40 -34.10 8.61 -14.62
N CYS A 41 -34.39 7.66 -13.73
CA CYS A 41 -35.03 7.97 -12.44
C CYS A 41 -34.04 7.82 -11.28
N PRO A 42 -33.62 8.92 -10.62
CA PRO A 42 -32.68 8.88 -9.51
C PRO A 42 -33.35 8.62 -8.16
N CYS A 43 -34.58 8.12 -8.13
CA CYS A 43 -35.24 7.83 -6.86
C CYS A 43 -34.53 6.67 -6.12
N SER A 44 -34.66 6.62 -4.79
CA SER A 44 -33.99 5.61 -3.96
C SER A 44 -34.28 4.14 -4.34
N ARG A 45 -35.36 3.89 -5.10
CA ARG A 45 -35.71 2.57 -5.67
C ARG A 45 -35.11 2.32 -7.05
N CYS A 46 -35.22 3.28 -7.98
CA CYS A 46 -34.79 3.11 -9.38
C CYS A 46 -33.29 3.32 -9.57
N ARG A 47 -32.68 4.22 -8.78
CA ARG A 47 -31.23 4.51 -8.71
C ARG A 47 -30.54 4.69 -10.07
N ASN A 48 -31.21 5.29 -11.05
CA ASN A 48 -30.74 5.45 -12.44
C ASN A 48 -30.47 4.15 -13.23
N ILE A 49 -30.78 2.98 -12.64
CA ILE A 49 -30.56 1.66 -13.23
C ILE A 49 -31.82 1.17 -13.95
N SER A 50 -33.00 1.58 -13.49
CA SER A 50 -34.24 1.38 -14.25
C SER A 50 -34.14 2.10 -15.61
N GLY A 51 -34.86 1.59 -16.62
CA GLY A 51 -34.94 2.23 -17.94
C GLY A 51 -35.43 3.69 -17.88
N PHE A 52 -35.45 4.36 -19.04
CA PHE A 52 -35.96 5.72 -19.16
C PHE A 52 -37.46 5.75 -18.83
N LEU A 53 -37.86 6.70 -17.99
CA LEU A 53 -39.24 6.92 -17.55
C LEU A 53 -39.71 8.30 -17.97
N GLU A 54 -41.01 8.42 -18.21
CA GLU A 54 -41.63 9.70 -18.53
C GLU A 54 -41.50 10.68 -17.36
N PRO A 55 -41.35 11.99 -17.60
CA PRO A 55 -41.11 12.98 -16.55
C PRO A 55 -42.16 13.00 -15.43
N HIS A 56 -43.42 12.73 -15.76
CA HIS A 56 -44.50 12.59 -14.78
C HIS A 56 -44.24 11.44 -13.79
N ASP A 57 -43.77 10.29 -14.27
CA ASP A 57 -43.51 9.13 -13.42
C ASP A 57 -42.26 9.32 -12.57
N VAL A 58 -41.25 10.02 -13.10
CA VAL A 58 -40.06 10.42 -12.34
C VAL A 58 -40.44 11.37 -11.19
N ARG A 59 -41.32 12.34 -11.42
CA ARG A 59 -41.87 13.22 -10.36
C ARG A 59 -42.60 12.40 -9.29
N ALA A 60 -43.49 11.50 -9.70
CA ALA A 60 -44.24 10.65 -8.75
C ALA A 60 -43.29 9.77 -7.91
N HIS A 61 -42.24 9.23 -8.52
CA HIS A 61 -41.23 8.43 -7.83
C HIS A 61 -40.38 9.26 -6.87
N LEU A 62 -39.94 10.44 -7.25
CA LEU A 62 -39.17 11.34 -6.37
C LEU A 62 -40.03 11.87 -5.22
N TYR A 63 -41.29 12.21 -5.48
CA TYR A 63 -42.25 12.60 -4.46
C TYR A 63 -42.45 11.49 -3.41
N LYS A 64 -42.54 10.23 -3.85
CA LYS A 64 -42.82 9.06 -2.97
C LYS A 64 -41.59 8.43 -2.33
N HIS A 65 -40.42 8.51 -2.96
CA HIS A 65 -39.23 7.78 -2.52
C HIS A 65 -37.99 8.65 -2.27
N GLY A 66 -38.01 9.93 -2.67
CA GLY A 66 -36.86 10.82 -2.58
C GLY A 66 -35.73 10.41 -3.53
N PHE A 67 -34.76 11.31 -3.68
CA PHE A 67 -33.51 11.03 -4.39
C PHE A 67 -32.70 9.94 -3.67
N MET A 68 -31.92 9.18 -4.43
CA MET A 68 -30.98 8.22 -3.86
C MET A 68 -29.89 8.93 -3.03
N PRO A 69 -29.35 8.28 -1.99
CA PRO A 69 -28.31 8.89 -1.16
C PRO A 69 -27.08 9.30 -1.97
N ASN A 70 -26.46 10.41 -1.58
CA ASN A 70 -25.21 10.93 -2.13
C ASN A 70 -25.21 11.31 -3.62
N TYR A 71 -26.37 11.51 -4.25
CA TYR A 71 -26.47 11.88 -5.66
C TYR A 71 -26.44 13.40 -5.89
N TYR A 72 -25.53 14.10 -5.20
CA TYR A 72 -25.49 15.57 -5.17
C TYR A 72 -25.15 16.22 -6.52
N GLN A 73 -24.55 15.45 -7.42
CA GLN A 73 -24.26 15.83 -8.78
C GLN A 73 -25.02 14.92 -9.73
N TRP A 74 -25.73 15.50 -10.70
CA TRP A 74 -26.57 14.79 -11.65
C TRP A 74 -25.78 14.20 -12.81
N GLU A 75 -24.71 13.45 -12.50
CA GLU A 75 -23.79 12.85 -13.48
C GLU A 75 -24.51 11.96 -14.51
N SER A 76 -25.56 11.23 -14.09
CA SER A 76 -26.35 10.40 -15.00
C SER A 76 -27.35 11.19 -15.88
N HIS A 77 -27.39 12.51 -15.73
CA HIS A 77 -28.30 13.43 -16.43
C HIS A 77 -27.56 14.65 -16.98
N GLY A 78 -26.24 14.56 -17.19
CA GLY A 78 -25.47 15.56 -17.91
C GLY A 78 -24.94 16.75 -17.11
N GLU A 79 -24.97 16.72 -15.77
CA GLU A 79 -24.36 17.80 -14.97
C GLU A 79 -22.81 17.70 -14.97
N PRO A 80 -22.10 18.68 -15.57
CA PRO A 80 -20.66 18.63 -15.72
C PRO A 80 -19.96 18.71 -14.36
N PHE A 81 -18.87 17.96 -14.20
CA PHE A 81 -18.06 17.97 -12.99
C PHE A 81 -17.33 19.30 -12.85
N ILE A 82 -17.77 20.12 -11.89
CA ILE A 82 -17.11 21.36 -11.51
C ILE A 82 -16.33 21.09 -10.21
N PRO A 83 -14.99 21.01 -10.26
CA PRO A 83 -14.18 20.96 -9.04
C PRO A 83 -14.36 22.28 -8.30
N ILE A 84 -14.96 22.25 -7.12
CA ILE A 84 -15.12 23.44 -6.27
C ILE A 84 -13.72 23.91 -5.84
N SER A 85 -13.19 24.92 -6.55
CA SER A 85 -11.94 25.59 -6.23
C SER A 85 -12.21 26.75 -5.27
N ARG A 86 -11.52 26.76 -4.13
CA ARG A 86 -11.37 27.95 -3.27
C ARG A 86 -10.65 29.07 -4.07
N PRO A 87 -10.91 30.35 -3.79
CA PRO A 87 -10.64 31.43 -4.73
C PRO A 87 -9.14 31.74 -4.93
N GLN A 88 -8.76 32.01 -6.18
CA GLN A 88 -7.55 32.74 -6.59
C GLN A 88 -7.96 33.94 -7.46
N PRO A 89 -7.26 35.10 -7.40
CA PRO A 89 -7.52 36.22 -8.30
C PRO A 89 -6.76 36.11 -9.63
N SER A 90 -7.57 36.12 -10.71
CA SER A 90 -7.41 36.68 -12.06
C SER A 90 -6.14 36.46 -12.91
N ARG A 91 -6.38 35.71 -13.99
CA ARG A 91 -5.67 35.53 -15.28
C ARG A 91 -5.41 36.83 -16.04
N ASN A 92 -4.42 36.79 -16.94
CA ASN A 92 -4.61 37.22 -18.33
C ASN A 92 -4.08 36.18 -19.33
N THR A 93 -5.03 35.67 -20.12
CA THR A 93 -5.00 35.32 -21.55
C THR A 93 -3.92 34.40 -22.15
N GLU A 94 -4.36 33.15 -22.32
CA GLU A 94 -4.41 32.36 -23.57
C GLU A 94 -3.19 32.30 -24.51
N LYS A 95 -2.62 31.09 -24.61
CA LYS A 95 -2.40 30.41 -25.90
C LYS A 95 -2.38 28.89 -25.73
N GLU A 96 -3.02 28.22 -26.68
CA GLU A 96 -3.00 26.76 -26.87
C GLU A 96 -1.58 26.21 -26.88
N ILE A 97 -1.27 25.31 -25.94
CA ILE A 97 -0.15 24.38 -26.02
C ILE A 97 -0.69 23.04 -25.52
N GLY A 98 -0.23 21.94 -26.14
CA GLY A 98 -0.56 20.56 -25.80
C GLY A 98 -0.29 20.21 -24.33
N PRO A 99 -0.37 18.92 -23.95
CA PRO A 99 -0.50 18.49 -22.56
C PRO A 99 0.54 19.21 -21.70
N GLU A 100 0.09 20.11 -20.83
CA GLU A 100 0.98 20.80 -19.91
C GLU A 100 1.60 19.73 -19.01
N ILE A 101 2.87 19.48 -19.30
CA ILE A 101 3.82 18.79 -18.47
C ILE A 101 3.82 19.58 -17.15
N THR A 102 3.02 19.14 -16.18
CA THR A 102 3.47 19.25 -14.80
C THR A 102 4.79 18.47 -14.76
N THR A 103 5.87 19.18 -14.52
CA THR A 103 7.27 18.73 -14.58
C THR A 103 7.62 17.70 -13.51
N GLU A 104 6.64 16.97 -12.98
CA GLU A 104 6.86 15.83 -12.11
C GLU A 104 6.04 14.62 -12.57
N ASN A 105 6.74 13.76 -13.31
CA ASN A 105 6.33 12.39 -13.57
C ASN A 105 5.91 11.71 -12.25
N PRO A 106 4.71 11.12 -12.12
CA PRO A 106 4.28 10.40 -10.91
C PRO A 106 5.19 9.23 -10.53
N TYR A 107 5.99 8.69 -11.45
CA TYR A 107 7.04 7.72 -11.13
C TYR A 107 8.31 8.36 -10.57
N ARG A 108 8.59 9.63 -10.90
CA ARG A 108 9.55 10.46 -10.16
C ARG A 108 9.04 10.62 -8.73
N THR A 109 7.77 10.93 -8.52
CA THR A 109 7.13 10.98 -7.19
C THR A 109 7.21 9.65 -6.43
N MET A 110 7.01 8.49 -7.07
CA MET A 110 7.17 7.17 -6.40
C MET A 110 8.63 6.81 -6.08
N VAL A 111 9.58 7.18 -6.96
CA VAL A 111 11.01 7.10 -6.69
C VAL A 111 11.33 8.03 -5.52
N LEU A 112 10.91 9.28 -5.59
CA LEU A 112 10.96 10.29 -4.53
C LEU A 112 10.15 9.92 -3.29
N ASP A 113 9.21 8.98 -3.29
CA ASP A 113 8.53 8.49 -2.08
C ASP A 113 9.29 7.32 -1.46
N ALA A 114 9.87 6.45 -2.29
CA ALA A 114 10.76 5.37 -1.85
C ALA A 114 12.13 5.88 -1.37
N ILE A 115 12.50 7.10 -1.78
CA ILE A 115 13.77 7.80 -1.53
C ILE A 115 13.54 9.08 -0.68
N GLY A 116 12.27 9.44 -0.51
CA GLY A 116 11.69 10.51 0.30
C GLY A 116 11.69 11.91 -0.36
N HIS A 117 10.52 12.55 -0.26
CA HIS A 117 10.14 13.71 -1.04
C HIS A 117 11.05 14.92 -0.76
N SER A 118 11.57 15.53 -1.82
CA SER A 118 12.29 16.82 -1.84
C SER A 118 13.63 16.82 -1.10
N PHE A 119 14.70 16.49 -1.82
CA PHE A 119 16.08 16.89 -1.46
C PHE A 119 16.25 18.38 -1.73
N ASN A 120 15.64 19.22 -0.90
CA ASN A 120 16.18 20.55 -0.66
C ASN A 120 17.33 20.38 0.32
N PHE A 121 18.56 20.65 -0.14
CA PHE A 121 19.69 20.96 0.76
C PHE A 121 19.43 22.28 1.53
N GLU A 122 18.39 23.02 1.13
CA GLU A 122 17.94 24.27 1.75
C GLU A 122 16.56 24.08 2.37
N SER A 123 16.53 23.53 3.57
CA SER A 123 15.51 23.89 4.56
C SER A 123 16.26 24.24 5.83
N ASP A 124 16.05 25.44 6.36
CA ASP A 124 16.57 25.87 7.65
C ASP A 124 16.34 24.78 8.68
N GLY A 125 17.41 24.05 9.01
CA GLY A 125 17.39 22.99 9.99
C GLY A 125 17.02 23.59 11.33
N PHE A 126 15.82 23.26 11.83
CA PHE A 126 15.48 23.53 13.21
C PHE A 126 16.31 22.61 14.11
N ASN A 127 17.51 23.08 14.48
CA ASN A 127 18.30 22.53 15.57
C ASN A 127 17.52 22.77 16.87
N LEU A 128 16.71 21.79 17.27
CA LEU A 128 15.97 21.85 18.52
C LEU A 128 16.88 21.75 19.76
N ASP A 129 18.09 21.20 19.62
CA ASP A 129 18.89 20.76 20.78
C ASP A 129 20.36 21.21 20.79
N GLY A 130 20.84 22.03 19.84
CA GLY A 130 22.24 22.49 19.82
C GLY A 130 23.29 21.37 19.65
N GLU A 131 22.87 20.21 19.14
CA GLU A 131 23.73 19.05 18.89
C GLU A 131 24.54 19.22 17.59
N GLU A 132 25.77 18.71 17.56
CA GLU A 132 26.66 18.80 16.38
C GLU A 132 26.13 17.97 15.20
N GLU A 133 26.11 18.58 14.01
CA GLU A 133 25.81 17.88 12.75
C GLU A 133 26.90 16.85 12.46
N GLN A 134 26.49 15.64 12.05
CA GLN A 134 27.39 14.56 11.68
C GLN A 134 27.29 14.26 10.18
N PRO A 135 28.38 13.84 9.52
CA PRO A 135 28.29 13.35 8.16
C PRO A 135 27.48 12.03 8.10
N PRO A 136 26.84 11.74 6.96
CA PRO A 136 26.18 10.45 6.75
C PRO A 136 27.13 9.28 7.01
N ASN A 137 26.66 8.24 7.71
CA ASN A 137 27.40 6.99 7.79
C ASN A 137 27.59 6.37 6.40
N ARG A 138 28.49 5.40 6.32
CA ARG A 138 28.86 4.74 5.06
C ARG A 138 27.65 4.21 4.27
N ASN A 139 26.68 3.57 4.92
CA ASN A 139 25.52 3.00 4.24
C ASN A 139 24.62 4.10 3.65
N ALA A 140 24.41 5.18 4.40
CA ALA A 140 23.67 6.34 3.93
C ALA A 140 24.41 7.05 2.78
N GLN A 141 25.74 7.20 2.89
CA GLN A 141 26.55 7.79 1.83
C GLN A 141 26.53 6.97 0.55
N GLU A 142 26.71 5.64 0.62
CA GLU A 142 26.63 4.74 -0.53
C GLU A 142 25.25 4.83 -1.22
N PHE A 143 24.18 5.01 -0.45
CA PHE A 143 22.84 5.21 -0.98
C PHE A 143 22.70 6.59 -1.66
N PHE A 144 23.14 7.67 -1.01
CA PHE A 144 23.11 9.01 -1.59
C PHE A 144 23.92 9.09 -2.88
N ASP A 145 25.10 8.48 -2.93
CA ASP A 145 25.94 8.43 -4.14
C ASP A 145 25.23 7.67 -5.27
N MET A 146 24.60 6.54 -4.95
CA MET A 146 23.81 5.77 -5.91
C MET A 146 22.62 6.57 -6.46
N LEU A 147 21.93 7.31 -5.59
CA LEU A 147 20.82 8.16 -6.01
C LEU A 147 21.28 9.29 -6.91
N LYS A 148 22.34 9.99 -6.51
CA LYS A 148 22.92 11.07 -7.31
C LYS A 148 23.33 10.59 -8.69
N ALA A 149 23.99 9.42 -8.79
CA ALA A 149 24.34 8.80 -10.06
C ALA A 149 23.11 8.40 -10.91
N SER A 150 21.98 8.12 -10.25
CA SER A 150 20.73 7.69 -10.90
C SER A 150 19.82 8.87 -11.28
N GLU A 151 20.05 10.04 -10.68
CA GLU A 151 19.40 11.33 -10.98
C GLU A 151 20.05 12.07 -12.16
N GLU A 152 21.17 11.56 -12.68
CA GLU A 152 21.75 12.09 -13.91
C GLU A 152 20.71 12.11 -15.05
N PRO A 153 20.71 13.19 -15.87
CA PRO A 153 19.88 13.27 -17.06
C PRO A 153 19.98 12.00 -17.90
N LEU A 154 18.86 11.59 -18.50
CA LEU A 154 18.81 10.39 -19.33
C LEU A 154 19.84 10.44 -20.49
N PHE A 155 20.06 11.63 -21.02
CA PHE A 155 21.05 12.02 -22.01
C PHE A 155 21.36 13.50 -21.81
N ASP A 156 22.43 14.01 -22.40
CA ASP A 156 22.85 15.40 -22.26
C ASP A 156 21.75 16.36 -22.76
N GLY A 157 21.35 17.31 -21.90
CA GLY A 157 20.25 18.23 -22.18
C GLY A 157 18.84 17.68 -21.93
N CYS A 158 18.69 16.44 -21.44
CA CYS A 158 17.38 15.92 -21.05
C CYS A 158 16.86 16.58 -19.76
N VAL A 159 15.88 17.47 -19.89
CA VAL A 159 15.29 18.19 -18.75
C VAL A 159 14.14 17.43 -18.06
N ASN A 160 13.46 16.54 -18.80
CA ASN A 160 12.21 15.92 -18.33
C ASN A 160 12.44 14.62 -17.55
N HIS A 161 13.53 13.90 -17.81
CA HIS A 161 13.77 12.59 -17.21
C HIS A 161 15.24 12.37 -16.87
N SER A 162 15.48 11.92 -15.63
CA SER A 162 16.71 11.21 -15.27
C SER A 162 16.66 9.76 -15.76
N THR A 163 17.82 9.10 -15.80
CA THR A 163 17.91 7.66 -16.12
C THR A 163 16.97 6.84 -15.22
N LEU A 164 16.94 7.12 -13.92
CA LEU A 164 16.06 6.42 -12.99
C LEU A 164 14.57 6.68 -13.24
N SER A 165 14.19 7.93 -13.49
CA SER A 165 12.79 8.29 -13.79
C SER A 165 12.27 7.54 -15.02
N ALA A 166 13.09 7.44 -16.07
CA ALA A 166 12.75 6.71 -17.29
C ALA A 166 12.61 5.20 -17.02
N VAL A 167 13.58 4.61 -16.32
CA VAL A 167 13.58 3.17 -15.98
C VAL A 167 12.38 2.80 -15.11
N CYS A 168 12.06 3.58 -14.09
CA CYS A 168 10.90 3.33 -13.23
C CYS A 168 9.58 3.45 -13.98
N ARG A 169 9.45 4.45 -14.86
CA ARG A 169 8.27 4.60 -15.73
C ARG A 169 8.08 3.40 -16.64
N LEU A 170 9.14 2.94 -17.31
CA LEU A 170 9.10 1.76 -18.17
C LEU A 170 8.70 0.49 -17.40
N LEU A 171 9.27 0.28 -16.21
CA LEU A 171 8.91 -0.83 -15.35
C LEU A 171 7.44 -0.78 -14.91
N ASN A 172 6.91 0.41 -14.61
CA ASN A 172 5.50 0.54 -14.26
C ASN A 172 4.60 0.17 -15.44
N ILE A 173 4.85 0.72 -16.64
CA ILE A 173 4.08 0.40 -17.84
C ILE A 173 4.12 -1.12 -18.07
N LYS A 174 5.28 -1.77 -17.91
CA LYS A 174 5.39 -3.23 -18.01
C LYS A 174 4.48 -3.97 -17.02
N SER A 175 4.45 -3.52 -15.77
CA SER A 175 3.64 -4.13 -14.73
C SER A 175 2.15 -3.90 -14.96
N GLU A 176 1.77 -2.67 -15.27
CA GLU A 176 0.38 -2.23 -15.46
C GLU A 176 -0.30 -2.94 -16.65
N PHE A 177 0.42 -3.05 -17.77
CA PHE A 177 -0.09 -3.69 -18.98
C PHE A 177 0.32 -5.17 -19.11
N ASN A 178 0.92 -5.74 -18.07
CA ASN A 178 1.39 -7.13 -18.04
C ASN A 178 2.23 -7.51 -19.28
N MET A 179 3.10 -6.60 -19.72
CA MET A 179 3.90 -6.79 -20.94
C MET A 179 4.88 -7.95 -20.75
N SER A 180 5.10 -8.74 -21.81
CA SER A 180 6.12 -9.81 -21.78
C SER A 180 7.53 -9.24 -21.70
N ASP A 181 8.51 -10.05 -21.26
CA ASP A 181 9.92 -9.63 -21.20
C ASP A 181 10.46 -9.35 -22.61
N ASN A 182 10.02 -10.11 -23.61
CA ASN A 182 10.38 -9.87 -25.00
C ASN A 182 9.80 -8.54 -25.51
N CYS A 183 8.52 -8.28 -25.26
CA CYS A 183 7.88 -7.02 -25.66
C CYS A 183 8.61 -5.81 -25.04
N TYR A 184 8.93 -5.88 -23.76
CA TYR A 184 9.70 -4.84 -23.07
C TYR A 184 11.07 -4.61 -23.71
N ASN A 185 11.80 -5.68 -24.03
CA ASN A 185 13.11 -5.56 -24.67
C ASN A 185 13.01 -4.94 -26.07
N GLN A 186 11.99 -5.32 -26.85
CA GLN A 186 11.75 -4.72 -28.18
C GLN A 186 11.43 -3.23 -28.07
N ILE A 187 10.59 -2.82 -27.11
CA ILE A 187 10.32 -1.40 -26.84
C ILE A 187 11.60 -0.66 -26.44
N LEU A 188 12.43 -1.24 -25.56
CA LEU A 188 13.71 -0.64 -25.17
C LEU A 188 14.66 -0.44 -26.35
N LEU A 189 14.76 -1.41 -27.25
CA LEU A 189 15.57 -1.30 -28.45
C LEU A 189 15.07 -0.18 -29.36
N PHE A 190 13.76 -0.13 -29.61
CA PHE A 190 13.15 0.95 -30.40
C PHE A 190 13.36 2.33 -29.75
N LEU A 191 13.22 2.45 -28.43
CA LEU A 191 13.49 3.71 -27.73
C LEU A 191 14.96 4.14 -27.87
N LYS A 192 15.91 3.20 -27.87
CA LYS A 192 17.34 3.52 -28.10
C LYS A 192 17.60 4.00 -29.52
N GLU A 193 16.85 3.53 -30.52
CA GLU A 193 16.95 4.02 -31.90
C GLU A 193 16.41 5.46 -32.04
N LEU A 194 15.45 5.85 -31.19
CA LEU A 194 14.87 7.20 -31.19
C LEU A 194 15.65 8.22 -30.36
N LEU A 195 16.45 7.76 -29.40
CA LEU A 195 17.18 8.61 -28.46
C LEU A 195 18.61 8.90 -28.94
N PRO A 196 19.24 9.99 -28.45
CA PRO A 196 20.66 10.25 -28.68
C PRO A 196 21.57 9.08 -28.27
N GLU A 197 22.73 8.95 -28.91
CA GLU A 197 23.67 7.84 -28.66
C GLU A 197 24.19 7.79 -27.21
N ASP A 198 24.25 8.94 -26.53
CA ASP A 198 24.66 9.08 -25.13
C ASP A 198 23.55 8.72 -24.13
N ALA A 199 22.36 8.29 -24.59
CA ALA A 199 21.26 7.91 -23.73
C ALA A 199 21.58 6.69 -22.85
N LYS A 200 21.48 6.89 -21.53
CA LYS A 200 21.89 5.93 -20.49
C LYS A 200 20.86 4.82 -20.19
N LEU A 201 19.99 4.49 -21.15
CA LEU A 201 19.00 3.41 -20.96
C LEU A 201 19.66 2.02 -20.84
N PRO A 202 19.19 1.14 -19.94
CA PRO A 202 19.60 -0.26 -19.92
C PRO A 202 19.28 -0.99 -21.24
N ASN A 203 20.05 -2.03 -21.55
CA ASN A 203 19.89 -2.78 -22.80
C ASN A 203 18.70 -3.74 -22.83
N ASP A 204 18.23 -4.17 -21.66
CA ASP A 204 17.19 -5.18 -21.53
C ASP A 204 16.53 -5.10 -20.14
N TYR A 205 15.44 -5.83 -20.00
CA TYR A 205 14.68 -5.95 -18.76
C TYR A 205 15.50 -6.46 -17.58
N TYR A 206 16.47 -7.34 -17.82
CA TYR A 206 17.30 -7.89 -16.76
C TYR A 206 18.20 -6.81 -16.16
N ARG A 207 18.89 -6.02 -17.00
CA ARG A 207 19.70 -4.88 -16.57
C ARG A 207 18.85 -3.79 -15.92
N THR A 208 17.65 -3.52 -16.46
CA THR A 208 16.67 -2.64 -15.82
C THR A 208 16.34 -3.10 -14.40
N LYS A 209 16.02 -4.39 -14.19
CA LYS A 209 15.80 -4.94 -12.84
C LYS A 209 17.02 -4.80 -11.94
N GLN A 210 18.21 -5.09 -12.46
CA GLN A 210 19.43 -4.98 -11.67
C GLN A 210 19.67 -3.56 -11.19
N MET A 211 19.38 -2.56 -12.03
CA MET A 211 19.48 -1.14 -11.67
C MET A 211 18.56 -0.80 -10.49
N VAL A 212 17.28 -1.15 -10.56
CA VAL A 212 16.32 -0.87 -9.46
C VAL A 212 16.49 -1.79 -8.25
N ALA A 213 17.08 -2.97 -8.41
CA ALA A 213 17.38 -3.87 -7.29
C ALA A 213 18.41 -3.25 -6.32
N LYS A 214 19.35 -2.46 -6.84
CA LYS A 214 20.31 -1.70 -6.01
C LYS A 214 19.62 -0.66 -5.13
N LEU A 215 18.48 -0.14 -5.59
CA LEU A 215 17.58 0.70 -4.79
C LEU A 215 16.76 -0.11 -3.79
N GLY A 216 17.19 -1.32 -3.39
CA GLY A 216 16.53 -2.20 -2.41
C GLY A 216 15.07 -2.52 -2.71
N LEU A 217 14.67 -2.45 -3.98
CA LEU A 217 13.38 -2.95 -4.47
C LEU A 217 13.46 -4.45 -4.83
N GLY A 218 14.60 -5.09 -4.53
CA GLY A 218 14.82 -6.51 -4.68
C GLY A 218 14.10 -7.36 -3.63
N TYR A 219 14.10 -8.66 -3.85
CA TYR A 219 13.62 -9.64 -2.89
C TYR A 219 14.46 -10.90 -2.96
N GLU A 220 14.51 -11.62 -1.84
CA GLU A 220 15.16 -12.91 -1.73
C GLU A 220 14.18 -14.03 -2.06
N LYS A 221 14.66 -15.01 -2.83
CA LYS A 221 13.93 -16.24 -3.13
C LYS A 221 14.40 -17.32 -2.17
N ILE A 222 13.49 -17.76 -1.30
CA ILE A 222 13.76 -18.84 -0.37
C ILE A 222 12.93 -20.05 -0.82
N ASP A 223 13.61 -21.14 -1.16
CA ASP A 223 12.93 -22.35 -1.60
C ASP A 223 12.19 -23.00 -0.45
N VAL A 224 11.03 -23.56 -0.76
CA VAL A 224 10.16 -24.23 0.22
C VAL A 224 9.99 -25.67 -0.21
N CYS A 225 10.02 -26.58 0.77
CA CYS A 225 9.64 -27.97 0.53
C CYS A 225 8.25 -28.04 -0.13
N LYS A 226 8.07 -28.96 -1.10
CA LYS A 226 6.82 -29.18 -1.81
C LYS A 226 5.60 -29.27 -0.88
N THR A 227 5.74 -30.01 0.23
CA THR A 227 4.71 -30.21 1.25
C THR A 227 4.67 -29.12 2.32
N GLY A 228 5.57 -28.12 2.26
CA GLY A 228 5.65 -27.04 3.24
C GLY A 228 6.22 -27.46 4.60
N CYS A 229 7.08 -28.49 4.64
CA CYS A 229 7.64 -29.00 5.91
C CYS A 229 8.82 -28.17 6.44
N ILE A 230 9.61 -27.58 5.53
CA ILE A 230 10.79 -26.77 5.83
C ILE A 230 10.94 -25.63 4.80
N LEU A 231 11.61 -24.56 5.20
CA LEU A 231 12.32 -23.65 4.30
C LEU A 231 13.74 -24.18 4.08
N TYR A 232 14.23 -24.08 2.85
CA TYR A 232 15.65 -24.24 2.54
C TYR A 232 16.39 -22.93 2.90
N TYR A 233 16.39 -22.62 4.19
CA TYR A 233 16.90 -21.40 4.80
C TYR A 233 17.89 -21.76 5.93
N LYS A 234 18.92 -20.94 6.14
CA LYS A 234 20.02 -21.16 7.11
C LYS A 234 20.56 -22.60 7.04
N GLY A 235 20.47 -23.39 8.11
CA GLY A 235 21.01 -24.75 8.18
C GLY A 235 20.40 -25.76 7.19
N ASN A 236 19.34 -25.40 6.47
CA ASN A 236 18.78 -26.22 5.38
C ASN A 236 19.10 -25.68 3.98
N LYS A 237 19.83 -24.56 3.84
CA LYS A 237 20.03 -23.84 2.58
C LYS A 237 20.62 -24.70 1.47
N ASP A 238 21.55 -25.59 1.78
CA ASP A 238 22.26 -26.40 0.79
C ASP A 238 21.66 -27.79 0.58
N LYS A 239 20.55 -28.10 1.27
CA LYS A 239 19.88 -29.40 1.12
C LYS A 239 19.14 -29.45 -0.23
N VAL A 240 19.24 -30.60 -0.88
CA VAL A 240 18.54 -30.93 -2.13
C VAL A 240 17.29 -31.78 -1.91
N ASN A 241 17.17 -32.40 -0.73
CA ASN A 241 16.00 -33.16 -0.29
C ASN A 241 15.52 -32.66 1.08
N CYS A 242 14.22 -32.73 1.32
CA CYS A 242 13.63 -32.35 2.59
C CYS A 242 14.01 -33.36 3.68
N PRO A 243 14.65 -32.95 4.78
CA PRO A 243 15.02 -33.85 5.87
C PRO A 243 13.80 -34.40 6.64
N LYS A 244 12.63 -33.75 6.53
CA LYS A 244 11.40 -34.20 7.22
C LYS A 244 10.55 -35.17 6.41
N CYS A 245 10.46 -35.00 5.09
CA CYS A 245 9.55 -35.79 4.25
C CYS A 245 10.22 -36.48 3.05
N GLY A 246 11.55 -36.36 2.89
CA GLY A 246 12.33 -36.96 1.81
C GLY A 246 12.13 -36.35 0.43
N GLN A 247 11.10 -35.51 0.23
CA GLN A 247 10.75 -34.94 -1.07
C GLN A 247 11.89 -34.09 -1.65
N PRO A 248 12.11 -34.14 -2.97
CA PRO A 248 13.12 -33.33 -3.64
C PRO A 248 12.76 -31.84 -3.58
N ARG A 249 13.78 -30.99 -3.52
CA ARG A 249 13.66 -29.53 -3.60
C ARG A 249 13.20 -29.05 -4.98
N TYR A 250 13.78 -29.65 -6.03
CA TYR A 250 13.63 -29.21 -7.42
C TYR A 250 12.67 -30.11 -8.21
N LYS A 251 12.00 -29.51 -9.20
CA LYS A 251 11.19 -30.22 -10.19
C LYS A 251 12.10 -31.04 -11.11
N PRO A 252 11.62 -32.18 -11.64
CA PRO A 252 12.38 -32.96 -12.59
C PRO A 252 12.64 -32.15 -13.87
N LYS A 253 13.87 -32.23 -14.38
CA LYS A 253 14.27 -31.61 -15.65
C LYS A 253 13.51 -32.30 -16.78
N ARG A 254 12.91 -31.52 -17.69
CA ARG A 254 12.22 -32.08 -18.87
C ARG A 254 13.30 -32.43 -19.90
N GLY A 255 13.38 -33.69 -20.35
CA GLY A 255 14.41 -34.15 -21.27
C GLY A 255 14.53 -33.25 -22.50
N GLY A 256 15.69 -32.59 -22.62
CA GLY A 256 16.03 -31.70 -23.72
C GLY A 256 17.50 -31.31 -23.59
N ASN A 257 18.22 -31.22 -24.71
CA ASN A 257 19.69 -31.08 -24.78
C ASN A 257 20.24 -29.71 -24.34
N GLY A 258 19.51 -28.97 -23.50
CA GLY A 258 19.93 -27.67 -22.96
C GLY A 258 20.28 -27.73 -21.48
N ARG A 259 21.18 -26.84 -21.03
CA ARG A 259 21.43 -26.57 -19.60
C ARG A 259 20.13 -26.04 -18.96
N GLN A 260 19.35 -26.91 -18.34
CA GLN A 260 18.16 -26.51 -17.58
C GLN A 260 18.55 -26.12 -16.15
N ASN A 261 18.15 -24.90 -15.77
CA ASN A 261 18.25 -24.41 -14.41
C ASN A 261 17.35 -25.22 -13.48
N ASP A 262 17.81 -25.42 -12.25
CA ASP A 262 17.01 -26.08 -11.23
C ASP A 262 15.86 -25.17 -10.79
N VAL A 263 14.63 -25.71 -10.82
CA VAL A 263 13.41 -24.96 -10.47
C VAL A 263 12.79 -25.59 -9.25
N ALA A 264 12.73 -24.85 -8.14
CA ALA A 264 12.11 -25.33 -6.90
C ALA A 264 10.60 -25.56 -7.06
N TYR A 265 10.04 -26.46 -6.25
CA TYR A 265 8.59 -26.70 -6.24
C TYR A 265 7.79 -25.49 -5.76
N LYS A 266 8.28 -24.81 -4.73
CA LYS A 266 7.67 -23.63 -4.10
C LYS A 266 8.76 -22.65 -3.72
N VAL A 267 8.45 -21.36 -3.81
CA VAL A 267 9.37 -20.27 -3.50
C VAL A 267 8.64 -19.24 -2.65
N LEU A 268 9.15 -18.99 -1.45
CA LEU A 268 8.81 -17.85 -0.61
C LEU A 268 9.57 -16.63 -1.15
N ARG A 269 8.89 -15.50 -1.33
CA ARG A 269 9.57 -14.24 -1.63
C ARG A 269 9.67 -13.45 -0.33
N TYR A 270 10.88 -13.14 0.08
CA TYR A 270 11.18 -12.39 1.28
C TYR A 270 11.74 -11.03 0.90
N PHE A 271 11.17 -9.98 1.48
CA PHE A 271 11.52 -8.59 1.26
C PHE A 271 12.05 -8.05 2.58
N PRO A 272 13.37 -7.89 2.73
CA PRO A 272 13.96 -7.34 3.96
C PRO A 272 13.35 -5.98 4.32
N ILE A 273 13.12 -5.73 5.60
CA ILE A 273 12.53 -4.46 6.08
C ILE A 273 13.59 -3.44 6.52
N THR A 274 14.76 -3.89 6.96
CA THR A 274 15.81 -3.04 7.55
C THR A 274 16.19 -1.87 6.65
N THR A 275 16.55 -2.16 5.39
CA THR A 275 16.97 -1.14 4.43
C THR A 275 15.83 -0.17 4.08
N ARG A 276 14.58 -0.65 4.08
CA ARG A 276 13.40 0.19 3.84
C ARG A 276 13.10 1.11 5.03
N LEU A 277 13.29 0.63 6.25
CA LEU A 277 13.17 1.43 7.46
C LEU A 277 14.27 2.50 7.55
N GLN A 278 15.51 2.15 7.19
CA GLN A 278 16.61 3.12 7.15
C GLN A 278 16.30 4.28 6.20
N ARG A 279 15.70 4.01 5.04
CA ARG A 279 15.32 5.03 4.04
C ARG A 279 14.30 6.03 4.52
N LEU A 280 13.41 5.65 5.43
CA LEU A 280 12.46 6.59 6.02
C LEU A 280 13.17 7.74 6.73
N TYR A 281 14.41 7.52 7.21
CA TYR A 281 15.25 8.54 7.82
C TYR A 281 16.20 9.24 6.85
N MET A 282 16.40 8.71 5.64
CA MET A 282 17.31 9.30 4.64
C MET A 282 16.72 10.52 3.93
N SER A 283 15.41 10.75 4.05
CA SER A 283 14.76 11.98 3.61
C SER A 283 14.38 12.85 4.80
N THR A 284 14.70 14.14 4.70
CA THR A 284 14.38 15.15 5.72
C THR A 284 12.90 15.15 6.07
N LYS A 285 12.02 15.14 5.05
CA LYS A 285 10.56 15.17 5.24
C LYS A 285 10.03 13.91 5.94
N THR A 286 10.47 12.74 5.51
CA THR A 286 9.99 11.48 6.12
C THR A 286 10.60 11.27 7.50
N ALA A 287 11.86 11.65 7.70
CA ALA A 287 12.56 11.55 8.99
C ALA A 287 11.88 12.39 10.07
N GLU A 288 11.46 13.62 9.74
CA GLU A 288 10.70 14.45 10.66
C GLU A 288 9.39 13.78 11.09
N ASN A 289 8.68 13.17 10.14
CA ASN A 289 7.43 12.47 10.40
C ASN A 289 7.63 11.20 11.24
N MET A 290 8.80 10.56 11.16
CA MET A 290 9.13 9.37 11.95
C MET A 290 9.30 9.64 13.46
N ILE A 291 9.42 10.90 13.86
CA ILE A 291 9.41 11.32 15.28
C ILE A 291 8.13 12.06 15.67
N TRP A 292 7.11 12.07 14.80
CA TRP A 292 5.84 12.75 15.03
C TRP A 292 5.15 12.25 16.30
N HIS A 293 5.12 10.93 16.51
CA HIS A 293 4.48 10.32 17.70
C HIS A 293 5.01 10.87 19.03
N TRP A 294 6.26 11.33 19.06
CA TRP A 294 6.94 11.90 20.22
C TRP A 294 6.79 13.43 20.31
N LYS A 295 6.91 14.15 19.18
CA LYS A 295 6.79 15.63 19.15
C LYS A 295 5.37 16.13 19.42
N SER A 296 4.37 15.42 18.90
CA SER A 296 3.00 15.92 18.86
C SER A 296 2.34 15.84 20.23
N ARG A 297 2.08 17.00 20.84
CA ARG A 297 1.26 17.11 22.05
C ARG A 297 -0.19 16.84 21.68
N ARG A 298 -0.83 15.90 22.37
CA ARG A 298 -2.21 15.47 22.12
C ARG A 298 -3.08 15.79 23.33
N GLU A 299 -4.36 16.08 23.08
CA GLU A 299 -5.31 16.37 24.15
C GLU A 299 -5.49 15.15 25.06
N PRO A 300 -5.39 15.31 26.40
CA PRO A 300 -5.63 14.22 27.33
C PRO A 300 -7.03 13.62 27.14
N GLY A 301 -7.11 12.29 27.07
CA GLY A 301 -8.38 11.56 26.96
C GLY A 301 -8.90 11.35 25.54
N VAL A 302 -8.26 11.93 24.51
CA VAL A 302 -8.58 11.65 23.11
C VAL A 302 -7.53 10.73 22.52
N MET A 303 -7.96 9.62 21.91
CA MET A 303 -7.08 8.72 21.17
C MET A 303 -7.01 9.17 19.72
N SER A 304 -5.91 9.81 19.33
CA SER A 304 -5.69 10.29 17.95
C SER A 304 -4.55 9.55 17.24
N HIS A 305 -3.75 8.77 17.97
CA HIS A 305 -2.67 7.98 17.42
C HIS A 305 -2.46 6.67 18.21
N PRO A 306 -1.92 5.59 17.61
CA PRO A 306 -1.66 4.35 18.35
C PRO A 306 -0.77 4.51 19.59
N SER A 307 0.08 5.53 19.63
CA SER A 307 0.90 5.88 20.80
C SER A 307 0.10 6.38 22.01
N ASP A 308 -1.16 6.76 21.83
CA ASP A 308 -2.06 7.10 22.94
C ASP A 308 -2.61 5.86 23.65
N GLY A 309 -2.53 4.70 23.00
CA GLY A 309 -3.00 3.44 23.53
C GLY A 309 -2.19 2.98 24.75
N GLU A 310 -2.88 2.35 25.69
CA GLU A 310 -2.27 1.84 26.93
C GLU A 310 -1.17 0.81 26.66
N ALA A 311 -1.31 0.00 25.61
CA ALA A 311 -0.30 -0.97 25.20
C ALA A 311 1.03 -0.31 24.82
N TRP A 312 0.99 0.82 24.11
CA TRP A 312 2.19 1.58 23.76
C TRP A 312 2.84 2.20 24.99
N LYS A 313 2.05 2.89 25.81
CA LYS A 313 2.53 3.50 27.05
C LYS A 313 3.17 2.47 27.99
N LYS A 314 2.53 1.31 28.14
CA LYS A 314 3.05 0.19 28.93
C LYS A 314 4.35 -0.36 28.34
N PHE A 315 4.42 -0.50 27.02
CA PHE A 315 5.63 -0.95 26.34
C PHE A 315 6.80 0.01 26.58
N ASP A 316 6.56 1.32 26.45
CA ASP A 316 7.57 2.36 26.66
C ASP A 316 8.05 2.38 28.13
N GLN A 317 7.16 2.15 29.09
CA GLN A 317 7.53 1.98 30.51
C GLN A 317 8.40 0.75 30.75
N CYS A 318 8.05 -0.39 30.15
CA CYS A 318 8.81 -1.64 30.30
C CYS A 318 10.17 -1.60 29.58
N HIS A 319 10.29 -0.79 28.52
CA HIS A 319 11.49 -0.69 27.69
C HIS A 319 11.94 0.77 27.58
N SER A 320 12.16 1.42 28.71
CA SER A 320 12.53 2.85 28.78
C SER A 320 13.77 3.20 27.95
N GLY A 321 14.78 2.33 27.92
CA GLY A 321 15.97 2.53 27.08
C GLY A 321 15.69 2.49 25.58
N PHE A 322 14.68 1.73 25.13
CA PHE A 322 14.22 1.77 23.75
C PHE A 322 13.39 3.03 23.48
N ALA A 323 12.50 3.39 24.41
CA ALA A 323 11.59 4.53 24.26
C ALA A 323 12.30 5.89 24.39
N ALA A 324 13.43 5.95 25.08
CA ALA A 324 14.26 7.14 25.25
C ALA A 324 14.84 7.66 23.93
N GLU A 325 14.95 6.79 22.91
CA GLU A 325 15.32 7.16 21.55
C GLU A 325 14.05 7.24 20.68
N PRO A 326 13.51 8.45 20.39
CA PRO A 326 12.28 8.61 19.63
C PRO A 326 12.38 8.07 18.20
N ARG A 327 13.60 7.96 17.64
CA ARG A 327 13.81 7.42 16.29
C ARG A 327 13.68 5.89 16.23
N ASN A 328 13.54 5.21 17.37
CA ASN A 328 13.25 3.78 17.37
C ASN A 328 11.82 3.49 16.87
N ILE A 329 11.70 2.43 16.07
CA ILE A 329 10.49 2.19 15.26
C ILE A 329 9.58 1.17 15.93
N ARG A 330 8.30 1.49 16.00
CA ARG A 330 7.24 0.57 16.44
C ARG A 330 6.45 0.11 15.23
N LEU A 331 6.40 -1.20 15.04
CA LEU A 331 5.89 -1.84 13.84
C LEU A 331 4.54 -2.51 14.12
N GLY A 332 3.66 -2.47 13.13
CA GLY A 332 2.51 -3.34 13.00
C GLY A 332 2.75 -4.41 11.95
N LEU A 333 2.18 -5.60 12.16
CA LEU A 333 2.18 -6.67 11.16
C LEU A 333 0.75 -7.02 10.77
N ALA A 334 0.49 -7.18 9.49
CA ALA A 334 -0.77 -7.72 9.00
C ALA A 334 -0.49 -8.91 8.08
N ALA A 335 -1.29 -9.96 8.19
CA ALA A 335 -1.26 -11.06 7.24
C ALA A 335 -2.67 -11.54 6.93
N ASP A 336 -2.95 -11.77 5.66
CA ASP A 336 -4.24 -12.32 5.22
C ASP A 336 -4.05 -13.13 3.93
N GLY A 337 -5.01 -13.98 3.60
CA GLY A 337 -5.04 -14.72 2.35
C GLY A 337 -5.82 -13.99 1.27
N PHE A 338 -5.21 -13.80 0.10
CA PHE A 338 -5.90 -13.26 -1.07
C PHE A 338 -5.84 -14.20 -2.26
N SER A 339 -6.85 -14.11 -3.14
CA SER A 339 -6.84 -14.81 -4.42
C SER A 339 -6.40 -13.87 -5.54
N PRO A 340 -5.24 -14.11 -6.17
CA PRO A 340 -4.74 -13.26 -7.25
C PRO A 340 -5.51 -13.47 -8.56
N TYR A 341 -6.19 -14.62 -8.68
CA TYR A 341 -7.08 -14.94 -9.79
C TYR A 341 -8.50 -14.69 -9.28
N GLY A 342 -9.29 -13.87 -9.97
CA GLY A 342 -10.62 -13.43 -9.53
C GLY A 342 -11.58 -14.60 -9.19
N GLN A 343 -12.77 -14.30 -8.68
CA GLN A 343 -13.68 -15.29 -8.08
C GLN A 343 -14.09 -16.48 -8.98
N MET A 344 -13.87 -16.39 -10.29
CA MET A 344 -14.18 -17.42 -11.29
C MET A 344 -13.05 -18.47 -11.48
N ALA A 345 -11.87 -18.28 -10.87
CA ALA A 345 -10.74 -19.18 -11.00
C ALA A 345 -10.72 -20.27 -9.91
N HIS A 346 -9.89 -21.32 -10.11
CA HIS A 346 -9.64 -22.32 -9.08
C HIS A 346 -9.18 -21.66 -7.76
N PRO A 347 -9.64 -22.15 -6.58
CA PRO A 347 -9.27 -21.58 -5.29
C PRO A 347 -7.75 -21.51 -5.15
N TYR A 348 -7.22 -20.29 -5.17
CA TYR A 348 -5.81 -20.00 -5.00
C TYR A 348 -5.69 -18.96 -3.92
N SER A 349 -5.01 -19.27 -2.82
CA SER A 349 -4.74 -18.33 -1.74
C SER A 349 -3.24 -18.13 -1.62
N CYS A 350 -2.76 -16.92 -1.88
CA CYS A 350 -1.43 -16.47 -1.48
C CYS A 350 -1.55 -15.52 -0.28
N TRP A 351 -0.51 -15.49 0.54
CA TRP A 351 -0.52 -14.79 1.82
C TRP A 351 0.58 -13.75 1.88
N PRO A 352 0.27 -12.46 1.67
CA PRO A 352 1.17 -11.36 1.96
C PRO A 352 1.29 -11.19 3.47
N VAL A 353 2.51 -10.90 3.92
CA VAL A 353 2.77 -10.38 5.26
C VAL A 353 3.28 -8.96 5.08
N ILE A 354 2.57 -8.00 5.66
CA ILE A 354 2.81 -6.57 5.52
C ILE A 354 3.28 -6.03 6.88
N ILE A 355 4.28 -5.17 6.85
CA ILE A 355 4.81 -4.43 8.00
C ILE A 355 4.54 -2.94 7.79
N THR A 356 4.13 -2.23 8.83
CA THR A 356 3.93 -0.78 8.78
C THR A 356 4.55 -0.10 10.00
N PRO A 357 5.29 1.02 9.83
CA PRO A 357 5.76 1.84 10.93
C PRO A 357 4.63 2.69 11.51
N TYR A 358 4.35 2.54 12.79
CA TYR A 358 3.38 3.35 13.54
C TYR A 358 3.95 4.63 14.12
N ASN A 359 5.20 4.96 13.77
CA ASN A 359 5.82 6.21 14.19
C ASN A 359 5.26 7.44 13.47
N LEU A 360 4.74 7.21 12.26
CA LEU A 360 4.26 8.21 11.31
C LEU A 360 2.93 8.83 11.77
N PRO A 361 2.63 10.07 11.34
CA PRO A 361 1.36 10.71 11.65
C PRO A 361 0.16 9.95 11.08
N PRO A 362 -1.06 10.14 11.62
CA PRO A 362 -2.26 9.42 11.22
C PRO A 362 -2.58 9.47 9.71
N GLU A 363 -2.25 10.56 9.03
CA GLU A 363 -2.51 10.71 7.58
C GLU A 363 -1.57 9.87 6.72
N MET A 364 -0.40 9.48 7.25
CA MET A 364 0.62 8.71 6.54
C MET A 364 0.63 7.24 6.98
N CYS A 365 0.41 7.01 8.27
CA CYS A 365 0.36 5.68 8.87
C CYS A 365 -0.62 4.77 8.12
N MET A 366 -0.19 3.56 7.75
CA MET A 366 -0.97 2.57 6.98
C MET A 366 -1.41 3.02 5.58
N SER A 367 -0.87 4.11 5.03
CA SER A 367 -1.05 4.42 3.60
C SER A 367 -0.11 3.59 2.72
N SER A 368 -0.46 3.42 1.44
CA SER A 368 0.23 2.51 0.49
C SER A 368 1.77 2.62 0.50
N PRO A 369 2.40 3.83 0.51
CA PRO A 369 3.86 3.95 0.50
C PRO A 369 4.55 3.39 1.76
N TYR A 370 3.83 3.32 2.89
CA TYR A 370 4.35 2.88 4.18
C TYR A 370 3.84 1.48 4.58
N MET A 371 3.23 0.76 3.64
CA MET A 371 2.85 -0.65 3.79
C MET A 371 3.90 -1.55 3.13
N PHE A 372 4.82 -2.06 3.93
CA PHE A 372 5.94 -2.85 3.46
C PHE A 372 5.56 -4.32 3.32
N LEU A 373 5.32 -4.77 2.10
CA LEU A 373 5.27 -6.20 1.80
C LEU A 373 6.60 -6.83 2.24
N SER A 374 6.55 -7.72 3.22
CA SER A 374 7.73 -8.35 3.85
C SER A 374 7.86 -9.81 3.45
N LEU A 375 6.73 -10.51 3.29
CA LEU A 375 6.71 -11.88 2.76
C LEU A 375 5.58 -12.02 1.75
N LEU A 376 5.81 -12.80 0.70
CA LEU A 376 4.76 -13.33 -0.15
C LEU A 376 4.83 -14.86 -0.13
N ILE A 377 3.96 -15.44 0.70
CA ILE A 377 3.85 -16.88 0.89
C ILE A 377 3.12 -17.48 -0.32
N PRO A 378 3.69 -18.51 -0.97
CA PRO A 378 3.12 -19.07 -2.19
C PRO A 378 1.85 -19.87 -1.91
N GLY A 379 0.85 -19.74 -2.79
CA GLY A 379 -0.33 -20.57 -2.79
C GLY A 379 -0.09 -21.99 -3.32
N PRO A 380 -1.15 -22.75 -3.66
CA PRO A 380 -2.55 -22.33 -3.77
C PRO A 380 -3.36 -22.42 -2.46
N LYS A 381 -2.80 -22.97 -1.39
CA LYS A 381 -3.50 -23.20 -0.11
C LYS A 381 -2.98 -22.24 0.95
N SER A 382 -3.85 -21.90 1.90
CA SER A 382 -3.46 -21.19 3.13
C SER A 382 -2.28 -21.91 3.82
N PRO A 383 -1.33 -21.17 4.41
CA PRO A 383 -0.21 -21.75 5.16
C PRO A 383 -0.69 -22.56 6.37
N GLY A 384 -1.87 -22.25 6.91
CA GLY A 384 -2.43 -22.95 8.07
C GLY A 384 -1.46 -22.94 9.25
N LYS A 385 -1.25 -24.12 9.84
CA LYS A 385 -0.33 -24.31 10.97
C LYS A 385 1.16 -24.10 10.63
N ASN A 386 1.51 -24.00 9.35
CA ASN A 386 2.89 -23.81 8.91
C ASN A 386 3.25 -22.34 8.68
N ILE A 387 2.42 -21.38 9.11
CA ILE A 387 2.71 -19.94 8.92
C ILE A 387 4.00 -19.52 9.62
N ASP A 388 4.26 -20.08 10.80
CA ASP A 388 5.48 -19.93 11.59
C ASP A 388 6.76 -20.25 10.79
N LEU A 389 6.70 -21.30 9.97
CA LEU A 389 7.78 -21.70 9.08
C LEU A 389 8.14 -20.57 8.11
N TYR A 390 7.14 -19.92 7.50
CA TYR A 390 7.36 -18.86 6.51
C TYR A 390 7.82 -17.55 7.15
N LEU A 391 7.45 -17.30 8.41
CA LEU A 391 7.84 -16.09 9.15
C LEU A 391 9.30 -16.10 9.60
N GLN A 392 9.99 -17.25 9.60
CA GLN A 392 11.37 -17.38 10.07
C GLN A 392 12.33 -16.26 9.61
N PRO A 393 12.49 -15.96 8.30
CA PRO A 393 13.40 -14.90 7.86
C PRO A 393 13.03 -13.52 8.42
N LEU A 394 11.73 -13.20 8.48
CA LEU A 394 11.26 -11.93 9.04
C LEU A 394 11.47 -11.86 10.56
N ILE A 395 11.22 -12.97 11.27
CA ILE A 395 11.44 -13.05 12.73
C ILE A 395 12.93 -12.88 13.04
N ASP A 396 13.81 -13.47 12.24
CA ASP A 396 15.26 -13.35 12.43
C ASP A 396 15.72 -11.90 12.22
N GLU A 397 15.21 -11.22 11.20
CA GLU A 397 15.49 -9.79 10.97
C GLU A 397 14.92 -8.90 12.10
N LEU A 398 13.68 -9.16 12.55
CA LEU A 398 13.07 -8.44 13.67
C LEU A 398 13.87 -8.62 14.97
N LYS A 399 14.41 -9.83 15.22
CA LYS A 399 15.28 -10.09 16.36
C LYS A 399 16.58 -9.31 16.27
N GLN A 400 17.20 -9.25 15.09
CA GLN A 400 18.41 -8.44 14.88
C GLN A 400 18.12 -6.96 15.14
N LEU A 401 17.04 -6.42 14.58
CA LEU A 401 16.61 -5.02 14.80
C LEU A 401 16.29 -4.73 16.27
N TRP A 402 15.77 -5.71 17.01
CA TRP A 402 15.47 -5.55 18.42
C TRP A 402 16.71 -5.63 19.31
N VAL A 403 17.57 -6.65 19.13
CA VAL A 403 18.70 -6.95 20.03
C VAL A 403 19.88 -6.03 19.73
N ASP A 404 20.35 -6.04 18.48
CA ASP A 404 21.56 -5.33 18.07
C ASP A 404 21.21 -3.94 17.53
N GLY A 405 20.09 -3.82 16.81
CA GLY A 405 19.78 -2.65 16.00
C GLY A 405 20.67 -2.55 14.76
N VAL A 406 20.53 -1.46 14.01
CA VAL A 406 21.43 -1.13 12.90
C VAL A 406 21.80 0.34 12.95
N GLU A 407 23.04 0.66 12.57
CA GLU A 407 23.45 2.06 12.40
C GLU A 407 22.62 2.69 11.27
N ASN A 408 22.10 3.89 11.52
CA ASN A 408 21.32 4.64 10.56
C ASN A 408 21.63 6.14 10.65
N TYR A 409 21.31 6.86 9.59
CA TYR A 409 21.46 8.31 9.51
C TYR A 409 20.08 8.97 9.43
N ASP A 410 19.85 9.93 10.31
CA ASP A 410 18.68 10.81 10.29
C ASP A 410 19.02 12.08 9.52
N SER A 411 18.47 12.24 8.31
CA SER A 411 18.70 13.41 7.47
C SER A 411 18.03 14.68 8.01
N TYR A 412 16.99 14.56 8.85
CA TYR A 412 16.34 15.71 9.48
C TYR A 412 17.17 16.28 10.61
N LYS A 413 17.67 15.41 11.52
CA LYS A 413 18.59 15.82 12.60
C LYS A 413 20.05 15.90 12.17
N LYS A 414 20.40 15.40 10.99
CA LYS A 414 21.77 15.21 10.48
C LYS A 414 22.67 14.47 11.46
N GLN A 415 22.21 13.33 11.95
CA GLN A 415 22.90 12.56 12.97
C GLN A 415 22.87 11.07 12.70
N ASN A 416 23.95 10.38 13.09
CA ASN A 416 23.95 8.93 13.14
C ASN A 416 23.35 8.44 14.46
N PHE A 417 22.61 7.35 14.40
CA PHE A 417 21.99 6.74 15.57
C PHE A 417 21.85 5.23 15.38
N GLN A 418 21.73 4.50 16.49
CA GLN A 418 21.45 3.07 16.46
C GLN A 418 19.94 2.85 16.35
N MET A 419 19.45 2.58 15.14
CA MET A 419 18.04 2.32 14.88
C MET A 419 17.66 0.93 15.36
N ARG A 420 16.68 0.84 16.27
CA ARG A 420 16.03 -0.39 16.69
C ARG A 420 14.57 -0.42 16.28
N ALA A 421 14.01 -1.61 16.15
CA ALA A 421 12.59 -1.78 15.86
C ALA A 421 11.92 -2.82 16.77
N ALA A 422 10.66 -2.58 17.10
CA ALA A 422 9.84 -3.46 17.92
C ALA A 422 8.50 -3.74 17.21
N LEU A 423 8.12 -5.02 17.13
CA LEU A 423 6.80 -5.41 16.66
C LEU A 423 5.79 -5.27 17.82
N MET A 424 4.83 -4.36 17.69
CA MET A 424 3.88 -4.02 18.75
C MET A 424 2.65 -4.93 18.74
N TRP A 425 1.99 -5.06 17.59
CA TRP A 425 0.79 -5.88 17.45
C TRP A 425 0.60 -6.35 16.02
N THR A 426 -0.28 -7.33 15.87
CA THR A 426 -0.70 -7.88 14.60
C THR A 426 -2.14 -7.49 14.28
N ILE A 427 -2.42 -6.95 13.10
CA ILE A 427 -3.77 -6.64 12.61
C ILE A 427 -4.21 -7.76 11.68
N ASN A 428 -5.13 -8.59 12.16
CA ASN A 428 -5.59 -9.76 11.43
C ASN A 428 -7.09 -9.94 11.59
N ASP A 429 -7.74 -10.53 10.59
CA ASP A 429 -9.06 -11.11 10.79
C ASP A 429 -8.98 -12.32 11.74
N PHE A 430 -10.13 -12.82 12.19
CA PHE A 430 -10.16 -13.93 13.16
C PHE A 430 -9.46 -15.20 12.65
N PRO A 431 -9.68 -15.66 11.41
CA PRO A 431 -8.91 -16.76 10.82
C PRO A 431 -7.40 -16.57 10.83
N ALA A 432 -6.89 -15.43 10.32
CA ALA A 432 -5.46 -15.14 10.28
C ALA A 432 -4.86 -14.99 11.68
N TYR A 433 -5.62 -14.38 12.60
CA TYR A 433 -5.24 -14.29 14.01
C TYR A 433 -5.00 -15.68 14.61
N GLY A 434 -5.90 -16.64 14.38
CA GLY A 434 -5.74 -18.01 14.89
C GLY A 434 -4.50 -18.71 14.35
N MET A 435 -4.14 -18.45 13.09
CA MET A 435 -2.92 -18.99 12.49
C MET A 435 -1.65 -18.35 13.08
N LEU A 436 -1.61 -17.02 13.19
CA LEU A 436 -0.44 -16.30 13.69
C LEU A 436 -0.20 -16.48 15.19
N SER A 437 -1.26 -16.48 15.99
CA SER A 437 -1.17 -16.63 17.45
C SER A 437 -1.08 -18.10 17.90
N GLY A 438 -1.43 -19.05 17.02
CA GLY A 438 -1.65 -20.45 17.40
C GLY A 438 -2.92 -20.67 18.25
N TRP A 439 -3.76 -19.63 18.43
CA TRP A 439 -5.00 -19.71 19.18
C TRP A 439 -6.11 -20.40 18.37
N SER A 440 -6.91 -21.23 19.03
CA SER A 440 -8.09 -21.80 18.39
C SER A 440 -9.16 -20.71 18.28
N THR A 441 -9.44 -20.23 17.07
CA THR A 441 -10.48 -19.23 16.81
C THR A 441 -11.85 -19.84 16.53
N HIS A 442 -12.01 -21.13 16.83
CA HIS A 442 -13.23 -21.90 16.62
C HIS A 442 -13.66 -22.61 17.91
N GLY A 443 -14.97 -22.77 18.11
CA GLY A 443 -15.56 -23.47 19.25
C GLY A 443 -15.66 -22.62 20.52
N HIS A 444 -15.87 -23.27 21.67
CA HIS A 444 -16.23 -22.59 22.92
C HIS A 444 -15.11 -21.76 23.58
N LEU A 445 -13.88 -21.85 23.09
CA LEU A 445 -12.69 -21.15 23.61
C LEU A 445 -12.12 -20.16 22.57
N ALA A 446 -12.95 -19.75 21.62
CA ALA A 446 -12.49 -18.98 20.47
C ALA A 446 -12.19 -17.50 20.77
N CYS A 447 -12.61 -16.97 21.91
CA CYS A 447 -12.28 -15.60 22.30
C CYS A 447 -10.87 -15.54 22.93
N PRO A 448 -9.89 -14.88 22.28
CA PRO A 448 -8.53 -14.76 22.81
C PRO A 448 -8.45 -13.86 24.04
N CYS A 449 -9.37 -12.90 24.19
CA CYS A 449 -9.40 -12.01 25.35
C CYS A 449 -9.90 -12.73 26.61
N CYS A 450 -10.88 -13.62 26.45
CA CYS A 450 -11.53 -14.30 27.58
C CYS A 450 -10.88 -15.65 27.91
N MET A 451 -10.05 -16.17 27.01
CA MET A 451 -9.26 -17.40 27.10
C MET A 451 -10.04 -18.62 27.62
N ARG A 452 -10.17 -18.76 28.94
CA ARG A 452 -10.76 -19.92 29.62
C ARG A 452 -12.26 -19.77 29.94
N LYS A 453 -12.85 -18.57 29.83
CA LYS A 453 -14.29 -18.40 30.08
C LYS A 453 -15.07 -18.89 28.86
N LYS A 454 -15.84 -19.96 29.01
CA LYS A 454 -16.77 -20.45 27.96
C LYS A 454 -17.82 -19.37 27.68
N LEU A 455 -17.61 -18.61 26.61
CA LEU A 455 -18.59 -17.64 26.10
C LEU A 455 -19.34 -18.18 24.88
N GLY A 456 -18.97 -19.38 24.40
CA GLY A 456 -19.59 -20.00 23.24
C GLY A 456 -20.96 -20.61 23.58
N VAL A 457 -22.04 -20.09 23.00
CA VAL A 457 -23.38 -20.69 23.04
C VAL A 457 -23.60 -21.48 21.75
N SER A 458 -24.06 -22.72 21.86
CA SER A 458 -24.48 -23.52 20.71
C SER A 458 -26.01 -23.56 20.68
N LEU A 459 -26.61 -23.17 19.56
CA LEU A 459 -28.05 -23.33 19.37
C LEU A 459 -28.39 -24.82 19.22
N LYS A 460 -29.47 -25.27 19.86
CA LYS A 460 -29.89 -26.67 19.83
C LYS A 460 -30.16 -27.09 18.37
N GLY A 461 -29.48 -28.12 17.88
CA GLY A 461 -29.57 -28.60 16.49
C GLY A 461 -28.52 -28.00 15.52
N TRP A 462 -27.70 -27.06 15.97
CA TRP A 462 -26.67 -26.43 15.13
C TRP A 462 -25.25 -26.90 15.51
N LYS A 463 -24.43 -27.19 14.50
CA LYS A 463 -23.02 -27.61 14.68
C LYS A 463 -22.05 -26.45 14.92
N LYS A 464 -22.50 -25.19 14.81
CA LYS A 464 -21.68 -23.99 14.98
C LYS A 464 -21.95 -23.34 16.35
N SER A 465 -20.88 -22.95 17.03
CA SER A 465 -20.92 -22.20 18.28
C SER A 465 -20.81 -20.70 17.98
N PHE A 466 -21.57 -19.89 18.70
CA PHE A 466 -21.56 -18.43 18.61
C PHE A 466 -20.87 -17.86 19.85
N ILE A 467 -20.02 -16.85 19.67
CA ILE A 467 -19.38 -16.10 20.74
C ILE A 467 -20.04 -14.73 20.74
N PHE A 468 -20.50 -14.27 21.90
CA PHE A 468 -21.00 -12.91 22.11
C PHE A 468 -19.90 -12.04 22.68
#